data_AF-A0A2B4RYX5-F1
#
_entry.id   AF-A0A2B4RYX5-F1
#
_cell.length_a   1.000
_cell.length_b   1.000
_cell.length_c   1.000
_cell.angle_alpha   90.00
_cell.angle_beta   90.00
_cell.angle_gamma   90.00
#
_symmetry.space_group_name_H-M   'P 1'
#
loop_
_entity.id
_entity.type
_entity.pdbx_description
1 polymer ?
#
loop_
_entity_poly.entity_id
_entity_poly.type
_entity_poly.pdbx_seq_one_letter_code
_entity_poly.pdbx_strand_id
1 'polypeptide(L)'
;MKRFFSHGWRLRVFLLLMTVSTVFLITSPKDVVWLTEQGPRLPNYIPPDITANSIELGGDESVRPQKKSPKLGRELSSFGNDKDFSELQKKQKVHLCGSEWQEDYAQLHDDILNNRKPPKYLIYSCGGKKYGCGGYGNRLGAITSLFYLAVITGRAFLIDWNSTVPITDYLQPKNIRWNYPTTKLKHLKRSYHYWGKGDHEKVIKESQRSAEVYDLFRKWIEGTDLNKYLNSPVEVVTSLWYFASSFREYKFAGSLAEKLGANARGHRFSLVGCAFDFLFKRTPDFEKTLSAARESLHFKADAPRIGIHIRMGDTSLLPRSLDQRTTNSNSFFTCAKKLESEIIKSNRKIHRKDIKWFLATDSTEVKKYALQTYPNKVVSLAVKVEHMNVRNPSTEGMTGVLLDHTLLSESDFLVLSESSFSKTALGMNFHSLVQSTFGEKCRYKTR
;
A
#
# COMPACT_ATOMS: atom_id res chain seq x y z
N MET A 1 -55.18 -75.75 0.11
CA MET A 1 -53.81 -76.30 -0.05
C MET A 1 -52.88 -75.40 0.76
N LYS A 2 -52.50 -75.81 1.99
CA LYS A 2 -51.12 -76.22 2.42
C LYS A 2 -50.02 -75.23 2.00
N ARG A 3 -49.08 -74.73 2.83
CA ARG A 3 -48.65 -74.84 4.26
C ARG A 3 -47.50 -73.79 4.41
N PHE A 4 -47.46 -72.95 5.46
CA PHE A 4 -46.48 -72.96 6.60
C PHE A 4 -44.98 -72.67 6.25
N PHE A 5 -44.13 -71.95 7.00
CA PHE A 5 -43.87 -71.71 8.45
C PHE A 5 -43.22 -70.31 8.64
N SER A 6 -43.57 -69.48 9.65
CA SER A 6 -43.01 -69.31 11.03
C SER A 6 -41.57 -68.74 11.07
N HIS A 7 -41.03 -68.02 12.06
CA HIS A 7 -41.29 -67.63 13.47
C HIS A 7 -40.29 -66.45 13.72
N GLY A 8 -40.37 -65.57 14.72
CA GLY A 8 -41.20 -65.40 15.90
C GLY A 8 -40.83 -64.04 16.53
N TRP A 9 -41.80 -63.37 17.14
CA TRP A 9 -41.81 -62.92 18.54
C TRP A 9 -40.86 -61.78 18.94
N ARG A 10 -41.23 -60.79 19.76
CA ARG A 10 -42.46 -60.08 20.15
C ARG A 10 -42.00 -59.16 21.31
N LEU A 11 -42.60 -57.95 21.39
CA LEU A 11 -43.00 -57.26 22.63
C LEU A 11 -41.85 -56.73 23.54
N ARG A 12 -41.93 -55.60 24.26
CA ARG A 12 -42.95 -54.59 24.58
C ARG A 12 -42.17 -53.44 25.31
N VAL A 13 -42.41 -52.13 25.06
CA VAL A 13 -43.44 -51.26 25.72
C VAL A 13 -43.10 -51.09 27.21
N PHE A 14 -42.98 -49.92 27.85
CA PHE A 14 -43.59 -48.57 27.75
C PHE A 14 -42.80 -47.66 28.75
N LEU A 15 -42.60 -46.34 28.49
CA LEU A 15 -43.32 -45.18 29.09
C LEU A 15 -43.27 -45.14 30.64
N LEU A 16 -42.97 -44.07 31.40
CA LEU A 16 -43.24 -42.62 31.28
C LEU A 16 -42.64 -41.87 32.51
N LEU A 17 -42.41 -40.55 32.33
CA LEU A 17 -42.64 -39.41 33.27
C LEU A 17 -41.69 -39.19 34.48
N MET A 18 -40.96 -38.06 34.50
CA MET A 18 -41.27 -36.77 35.16
C MET A 18 -41.27 -36.88 36.71
N THR A 19 -40.45 -36.18 37.51
CA THR A 19 -40.44 -34.73 37.72
C THR A 19 -39.41 -34.33 38.79
N VAL A 20 -38.78 -33.17 38.58
CA VAL A 20 -38.52 -32.05 39.53
C VAL A 20 -38.01 -32.34 40.95
N SER A 21 -36.78 -31.87 41.27
CA SER A 21 -36.48 -30.86 42.33
C SER A 21 -35.00 -30.84 42.75
N THR A 22 -34.37 -29.66 42.63
CA THR A 22 -33.55 -28.92 43.64
C THR A 22 -33.10 -29.69 44.91
N VAL A 23 -31.91 -29.57 45.52
CA VAL A 23 -30.96 -28.45 45.72
C VAL A 23 -29.78 -28.96 46.60
N PHE A 24 -28.55 -28.48 46.35
CA PHE A 24 -27.42 -28.24 47.29
C PHE A 24 -26.67 -29.37 48.05
N LEU A 25 -25.33 -29.42 47.86
CA LEU A 25 -24.21 -29.26 48.83
C LEU A 25 -22.97 -30.07 48.38
N ILE A 26 -21.93 -29.39 47.88
CA ILE A 26 -20.63 -29.19 48.56
C ILE A 26 -19.97 -30.52 49.02
N THR A 27 -18.88 -30.91 48.36
CA THR A 27 -17.56 -31.21 48.97
C THR A 27 -16.55 -31.65 47.89
N SER A 28 -15.53 -30.81 47.69
CA SER A 28 -14.15 -31.27 47.40
C SER A 28 -13.52 -31.58 48.78
N PRO A 29 -12.53 -32.47 48.99
CA PRO A 29 -11.32 -32.56 48.15
C PRO A 29 -10.57 -33.93 48.09
N LYS A 30 -9.57 -34.00 47.18
CA LYS A 30 -8.19 -34.54 47.36
C LYS A 30 -8.00 -36.00 47.86
N ASP A 31 -7.06 -36.83 47.44
CA ASP A 31 -5.68 -36.75 46.93
C ASP A 31 -5.45 -38.05 46.08
N VAL A 32 -4.35 -38.37 45.38
CA VAL A 32 -2.97 -38.54 45.85
C VAL A 32 -2.04 -38.73 44.62
N VAL A 33 -0.88 -38.05 44.59
CA VAL A 33 0.49 -38.62 44.74
C VAL A 33 1.55 -37.63 44.21
N TRP A 34 2.54 -37.45 45.08
CA TRP A 34 3.71 -36.58 45.07
C TRP A 34 4.91 -37.14 44.29
N LEU A 35 5.85 -36.28 43.85
CA LEU A 35 7.23 -36.21 44.37
C LEU A 35 8.08 -35.08 43.72
N THR A 36 9.01 -34.60 44.55
CA THR A 36 9.99 -33.48 44.53
C THR A 36 11.12 -33.68 43.49
N GLU A 37 12.07 -32.79 43.14
CA GLU A 37 12.70 -31.60 43.74
C GLU A 37 13.66 -30.91 42.71
N GLN A 38 14.04 -29.64 42.96
CA GLN A 38 15.24 -28.89 42.50
C GLN A 38 15.36 -28.34 41.05
N GLY A 39 15.60 -27.01 40.96
CA GLY A 39 15.91 -26.28 39.72
C GLY A 39 17.35 -26.46 39.21
N PRO A 40 17.71 -25.86 38.06
CA PRO A 40 18.05 -24.43 38.10
C PRO A 40 17.50 -23.58 36.94
N ARG A 41 17.07 -22.36 37.31
CA ARG A 41 17.36 -21.05 36.70
C ARG A 41 17.35 -20.97 35.16
N LEU A 42 16.20 -20.58 34.62
CA LEU A 42 16.14 -19.80 33.38
C LEU A 42 16.62 -18.37 33.69
N PRO A 43 17.51 -17.77 32.89
CA PRO A 43 17.91 -16.38 33.10
C PRO A 43 16.76 -15.45 32.73
N ASN A 44 16.39 -14.58 33.69
CA ASN A 44 15.74 -13.32 33.43
C ASN A 44 16.63 -12.47 32.51
N TYR A 45 16.08 -12.02 31.39
CA TYR A 45 16.56 -10.80 30.74
C TYR A 45 15.40 -10.06 30.06
N ILE A 46 15.00 -8.96 30.67
CA ILE A 46 14.16 -7.85 30.16
C ILE A 46 15.02 -6.59 30.38
N PRO A 47 15.06 -5.66 29.42
CA PRO A 47 16.20 -5.31 28.58
C PRO A 47 17.08 -4.19 29.17
N PRO A 48 18.12 -3.77 28.43
CA PRO A 48 18.35 -2.34 28.26
C PRO A 48 18.27 -1.98 26.78
N ASP A 49 17.52 -0.91 26.50
CA ASP A 49 17.66 -0.05 25.32
C ASP A 49 17.84 -0.73 23.96
N ILE A 50 16.71 -1.02 23.31
CA ILE A 50 16.65 -0.68 21.88
C ILE A 50 16.12 0.74 21.83
N THR A 51 17.06 1.67 22.00
CA THR A 51 16.94 3.00 21.43
C THR A 51 16.36 2.86 20.03
N ALA A 52 15.33 3.65 19.76
CA ALA A 52 14.80 3.87 18.43
C ALA A 52 15.91 4.46 17.55
N ASN A 53 16.82 3.61 17.08
CA ASN A 53 17.64 3.94 15.93
C ASN A 53 16.69 3.94 14.75
N SER A 54 16.29 5.16 14.42
CA SER A 54 16.06 5.61 13.05
C SER A 54 16.59 4.59 12.07
N ILE A 55 15.68 3.99 11.31
CA ILE A 55 16.01 3.34 10.05
C ILE A 55 16.61 4.44 9.16
N GLU A 56 17.91 4.70 9.33
CA GLU A 56 18.74 5.34 8.34
C GLU A 56 18.84 4.37 7.18
N LEU A 57 17.93 4.51 6.23
CA LEU A 57 18.22 4.14 4.85
C LEU A 57 19.08 5.26 4.26
N GLY A 58 20.32 5.35 4.78
CA GLY A 58 21.40 6.11 4.18
C GLY A 58 21.83 5.42 2.90
N GLY A 59 21.21 5.84 1.79
CA GLY A 59 21.82 5.71 0.48
C GLY A 59 22.64 6.96 0.25
N ASP A 60 23.95 6.87 0.47
CA ASP A 60 24.87 7.93 0.08
C ASP A 60 24.78 8.11 -1.43
N GLU A 61 24.61 9.36 -1.81
CA GLU A 61 24.17 9.83 -3.10
C GLU A 61 25.37 9.89 -4.06
N SER A 62 25.49 8.94 -5.00
CA SER A 62 26.20 9.21 -6.25
C SER A 62 25.30 10.09 -7.13
N VAL A 63 25.15 11.35 -6.72
CA VAL A 63 24.44 12.37 -7.48
C VAL A 63 25.37 12.86 -8.58
N ARG A 64 25.11 12.42 -9.82
CA ARG A 64 25.46 13.24 -10.99
C ARG A 64 24.91 14.65 -10.75
N PRO A 65 25.70 15.72 -11.01
CA PRO A 65 25.37 17.06 -10.55
C PRO A 65 23.97 17.48 -11.04
N GLN A 66 23.03 17.53 -10.10
CA GLN A 66 21.70 18.06 -10.37
C GLN A 66 21.84 19.55 -10.73
N LYS A 67 21.29 19.94 -11.88
CA LYS A 67 20.95 21.35 -12.13
C LYS A 67 20.20 21.87 -10.91
N LYS A 68 20.61 23.04 -10.36
CA LYS A 68 20.04 23.68 -9.16
C LYS A 68 18.52 23.47 -9.10
N SER A 69 18.06 22.74 -8.10
CA SER A 69 16.63 22.51 -7.84
C SER A 69 15.91 23.86 -7.68
N PRO A 70 14.67 24.01 -8.19
CA PRO A 70 13.90 25.22 -7.99
C PRO A 70 13.77 25.54 -6.50
N LYS A 71 14.01 26.79 -6.12
CA LYS A 71 13.72 27.24 -4.75
C LYS A 71 12.21 27.21 -4.54
N LEU A 72 11.76 26.68 -3.40
CA LEU A 72 10.34 26.63 -2.97
C LEU A 72 9.57 27.92 -3.30
N GLY A 73 10.15 29.09 -3.03
CA GLY A 73 9.50 30.38 -3.34
C GLY A 73 9.14 30.60 -4.81
N ARG A 74 9.90 30.03 -5.77
CA ARG A 74 9.61 30.13 -7.20
C ARG A 74 8.39 29.29 -7.59
N GLU A 75 8.31 28.05 -7.11
CA GLU A 75 7.15 27.17 -7.35
C GLU A 75 5.88 27.67 -6.62
N LEU A 76 6.05 28.27 -5.45
CA LEU A 76 4.94 28.89 -4.72
C LEU A 76 4.41 30.14 -5.43
N SER A 77 5.26 30.93 -6.09
CA SER A 77 4.86 32.15 -6.80
C SER A 77 4.09 31.89 -8.11
N SER A 78 4.22 30.70 -8.71
CA SER A 78 3.49 30.30 -9.91
C SER A 78 2.11 29.70 -9.61
N PHE A 79 1.82 29.33 -8.37
CA PHE A 79 0.53 28.74 -8.00
C PHE A 79 -0.65 29.67 -8.33
N GLY A 80 -1.62 29.17 -9.12
CA GLY A 80 -2.82 29.90 -9.52
C GLY A 80 -2.68 30.82 -10.74
N ASN A 81 -1.49 30.95 -11.34
CA ASN A 81 -1.30 31.75 -12.56
C ASN A 81 -1.39 30.94 -13.88
N ASP A 82 -1.57 29.63 -13.80
CA ASP A 82 -1.56 28.76 -14.98
C ASP A 82 -2.97 28.56 -15.54
N LYS A 83 -3.36 29.38 -16.52
CA LYS A 83 -4.53 29.15 -17.40
C LYS A 83 -4.42 27.84 -18.22
N ASP A 84 -3.30 27.11 -18.11
CA ASP A 84 -2.94 25.98 -18.97
C ASP A 84 -2.40 24.76 -18.17
N PHE A 85 -2.82 24.63 -16.90
CA PHE A 85 -2.35 23.59 -15.97
C PHE A 85 -2.54 22.17 -16.52
N SER A 86 -3.60 21.93 -17.30
CA SER A 86 -3.85 20.67 -18.03
C SER A 86 -2.74 20.32 -19.01
N GLU A 87 -2.31 21.28 -19.84
CA GLU A 87 -1.27 21.03 -20.86
C GLU A 87 0.12 20.92 -20.22
N LEU A 88 0.39 21.69 -19.16
CA LEU A 88 1.63 21.55 -18.39
C LEU A 88 1.71 20.17 -17.71
N GLN A 89 0.63 19.70 -17.09
CA GLN A 89 0.56 18.37 -16.49
C GLN A 89 0.73 17.25 -17.53
N LYS A 90 0.11 17.38 -18.72
CA LYS A 90 0.31 16.42 -19.82
C LYS A 90 1.77 16.37 -20.25
N LYS A 91 2.41 17.53 -20.47
CA LYS A 91 3.84 17.61 -20.85
C LYS A 91 4.75 17.05 -19.77
N GLN A 92 4.50 17.37 -18.50
CA GLN A 92 5.25 16.85 -17.36
C GLN A 92 5.12 15.33 -17.27
N LYS A 93 3.91 14.80 -17.45
CA LYS A 93 3.65 13.37 -17.41
C LYS A 93 4.34 12.60 -18.54
N VAL A 94 4.28 13.11 -19.78
CA VAL A 94 5.02 12.55 -20.92
C VAL A 94 6.52 12.53 -20.62
N HIS A 95 7.03 13.62 -20.02
CA HIS A 95 8.43 13.70 -19.64
C HIS A 95 8.80 12.70 -18.53
N LEU A 96 7.94 12.48 -17.54
CA LEU A 96 8.19 11.61 -16.39
C LEU A 96 8.01 10.12 -16.70
N CYS A 97 7.05 9.76 -17.54
CA CYS A 97 6.66 8.36 -17.77
C CYS A 97 7.27 7.73 -19.01
N GLY A 98 7.95 8.53 -19.84
CA GLY A 98 8.29 8.14 -21.21
C GLY A 98 7.03 8.07 -22.09
N SER A 99 7.23 7.89 -23.39
CA SER A 99 6.11 7.72 -24.35
C SER A 99 6.34 6.58 -25.35
N GLU A 100 7.56 6.03 -25.44
CA GLU A 100 7.93 5.10 -26.51
C GLU A 100 7.56 3.64 -26.23
N TRP A 101 7.31 3.26 -24.97
CA TRP A 101 7.19 1.83 -24.60
C TRP A 101 5.74 1.40 -24.36
N GLN A 102 4.84 2.34 -24.09
CA GLN A 102 3.48 2.07 -23.64
C GLN A 102 2.64 1.31 -24.66
N GLU A 103 2.65 1.78 -25.92
CA GLU A 103 1.88 1.17 -27.01
C GLU A 103 2.44 -0.21 -27.37
N ASP A 104 3.75 -0.30 -27.51
CA ASP A 104 4.46 -1.57 -27.76
C ASP A 104 4.16 -2.61 -26.67
N TYR A 105 4.17 -2.20 -25.40
CA TYR A 105 3.86 -3.10 -24.30
C TYR A 105 2.38 -3.48 -24.26
N ALA A 106 1.47 -2.56 -24.57
CA ALA A 106 0.04 -2.88 -24.66
C ALA A 106 -0.24 -3.92 -25.76
N GLN A 107 0.41 -3.77 -26.92
CA GLN A 107 0.34 -4.73 -28.01
C GLN A 107 0.93 -6.10 -27.61
N LEU A 108 2.12 -6.10 -26.99
CA LEU A 108 2.75 -7.32 -26.47
C LEU A 108 1.84 -8.06 -25.49
N HIS A 109 1.23 -7.33 -24.55
CA HIS A 109 0.30 -7.89 -23.57
C HIS A 109 -0.89 -8.54 -24.28
N ASP A 110 -1.50 -7.86 -25.24
CA ASP A 110 -2.64 -8.40 -25.99
C ASP A 110 -2.25 -9.61 -26.85
N ASP A 111 -1.08 -9.61 -27.47
CA ASP A 111 -0.56 -10.74 -28.24
C ASP A 111 -0.41 -12.00 -27.38
N ILE A 112 0.12 -11.85 -26.16
CA ILE A 112 0.26 -12.97 -25.21
C ILE A 112 -1.12 -13.47 -24.76
N LEU A 113 -2.05 -12.56 -24.43
CA LEU A 113 -3.40 -12.94 -23.98
C LEU A 113 -4.20 -13.70 -25.04
N ASN A 114 -3.98 -13.39 -26.32
CA ASN A 114 -4.68 -13.99 -27.45
C ASN A 114 -3.85 -15.07 -28.17
N ASN A 115 -2.81 -15.61 -27.52
CA ASN A 115 -1.94 -16.68 -28.04
C ASN A 115 -1.24 -16.37 -29.37
N ARG A 116 -1.06 -15.09 -29.73
CA ARG A 116 -0.24 -14.66 -30.87
C ARG A 116 1.25 -14.66 -30.55
N LYS A 117 1.61 -14.66 -29.27
CA LYS A 117 2.97 -14.86 -28.76
C LYS A 117 3.02 -15.95 -27.69
N PRO A 118 4.18 -16.59 -27.46
CA PRO A 118 4.33 -17.62 -26.44
C PRO A 118 3.87 -17.16 -25.05
N PRO A 119 3.31 -18.05 -24.22
CA PRO A 119 2.77 -17.70 -22.92
C PRO A 119 3.89 -17.25 -21.97
N LYS A 120 3.91 -15.97 -21.64
CA LYS A 120 4.79 -15.37 -20.63
C LYS A 120 3.99 -14.41 -19.77
N TYR A 121 3.63 -14.83 -18.57
CA TYR A 121 2.79 -14.08 -17.64
C TYR A 121 3.58 -13.72 -16.37
N LEU A 122 3.33 -12.54 -15.84
CA LEU A 122 3.77 -12.11 -14.51
C LEU A 122 2.55 -11.66 -13.72
N ILE A 123 2.22 -12.37 -12.65
CA ILE A 123 1.03 -12.17 -11.84
C ILE A 123 1.45 -11.61 -10.49
N TYR A 124 1.05 -10.38 -10.17
CA TYR A 124 1.04 -9.93 -8.79
C TYR A 124 -0.06 -10.70 -8.05
N SER A 125 0.27 -11.33 -6.92
CA SER A 125 -0.71 -12.02 -6.07
C SER A 125 -0.54 -11.56 -4.63
N CYS A 126 -1.65 -11.26 -3.95
CA CYS A 126 -1.61 -11.10 -2.50
C CYS A 126 -1.78 -12.45 -1.79
N GLY A 127 -0.77 -12.86 -1.03
CA GLY A 127 -0.76 -14.07 -0.21
C GLY A 127 0.34 -14.03 0.86
N GLY A 128 0.59 -15.18 1.50
CA GLY A 128 1.65 -15.34 2.49
C GLY A 128 1.18 -15.19 3.93
N LYS A 129 2.04 -15.58 4.88
CA LYS A 129 1.83 -15.52 6.33
C LYS A 129 2.55 -14.30 6.92
N LYS A 130 2.24 -13.98 8.17
CA LYS A 130 2.78 -12.83 8.94
C LYS A 130 2.46 -11.48 8.28
N TYR A 131 3.37 -10.97 7.45
CA TYR A 131 3.25 -9.67 6.78
C TYR A 131 2.52 -9.76 5.43
N GLY A 132 2.35 -10.98 4.88
CA GLY A 132 1.65 -11.22 3.63
C GLY A 132 2.15 -10.30 2.50
N CYS A 133 1.22 -9.59 1.85
CA CYS A 133 1.49 -8.56 0.85
C CYS A 133 1.43 -7.11 1.41
N GLY A 134 1.28 -6.95 2.74
CA GLY A 134 1.20 -5.66 3.42
C GLY A 134 -0.11 -4.88 3.18
N GLY A 135 -0.10 -3.61 3.62
CA GLY A 135 -1.23 -2.68 3.46
C GLY A 135 -1.31 -2.07 2.06
N TYR A 136 -2.34 -1.26 1.80
CA TYR A 136 -2.62 -0.67 0.48
C TYR A 136 -1.39 -0.05 -0.21
N GLY A 137 -0.64 0.82 0.49
CA GLY A 137 0.55 1.45 -0.07
C GLY A 137 1.66 0.46 -0.45
N ASN A 138 1.80 -0.66 0.27
CA ASN A 138 2.73 -1.72 -0.10
C ASN A 138 2.27 -2.44 -1.36
N ARG A 139 0.98 -2.77 -1.46
CA ARG A 139 0.38 -3.43 -2.63
C ARG A 139 0.55 -2.57 -3.87
N LEU A 140 0.23 -1.27 -3.80
CA LEU A 140 0.39 -0.36 -4.94
C LEU A 140 1.87 -0.20 -5.35
N GLY A 141 2.80 -0.14 -4.39
CA GLY A 141 4.22 -0.13 -4.67
C GLY A 141 4.74 -1.43 -5.32
N ALA A 142 4.26 -2.59 -4.86
CA ALA A 142 4.60 -3.89 -5.42
C ALA A 142 4.02 -4.07 -6.83
N ILE A 143 2.75 -3.71 -7.05
CA ILE A 143 2.11 -3.69 -8.37
C ILE A 143 2.92 -2.82 -9.33
N THR A 144 3.30 -1.61 -8.91
CA THR A 144 4.15 -0.73 -9.72
C THR A 144 5.44 -1.43 -10.12
N SER A 145 6.14 -2.03 -9.15
CA SER A 145 7.46 -2.64 -9.39
C SER A 145 7.38 -3.87 -10.29
N LEU A 146 6.38 -4.72 -10.09
CA LEU A 146 6.16 -5.90 -10.91
C LEU A 146 5.65 -5.55 -12.31
N PHE A 147 4.90 -4.47 -12.46
CA PHE A 147 4.52 -3.98 -13.77
C PHE A 147 5.75 -3.61 -14.60
N TYR A 148 6.67 -2.79 -14.06
CA TYR A 148 7.92 -2.48 -14.78
C TYR A 148 8.78 -3.73 -15.01
N LEU A 149 8.79 -4.69 -14.08
CA LEU A 149 9.45 -5.97 -14.30
C LEU A 149 8.84 -6.74 -15.49
N ALA A 150 7.52 -6.74 -15.62
CA ALA A 150 6.82 -7.36 -16.74
C ALA A 150 7.20 -6.70 -18.07
N VAL A 151 7.28 -5.37 -18.11
CA VAL A 151 7.74 -4.61 -19.28
C VAL A 151 9.16 -5.03 -19.67
N ILE A 152 10.09 -5.04 -18.71
CA ILE A 152 11.51 -5.35 -18.96
C ILE A 152 11.72 -6.81 -19.39
N THR A 153 10.90 -7.74 -18.90
CA THR A 153 11.02 -9.17 -19.19
C THR A 153 10.11 -9.65 -20.32
N GLY A 154 9.35 -8.73 -20.93
CA GLY A 154 8.39 -9.01 -21.98
C GLY A 154 7.32 -10.02 -21.56
N ARG A 155 6.69 -9.80 -20.41
CA ARG A 155 5.64 -10.65 -19.83
C ARG A 155 4.31 -9.89 -19.81
N ALA A 156 3.19 -10.56 -20.04
CA ALA A 156 1.86 -10.01 -19.80
C ALA A 156 1.62 -9.87 -18.29
N PHE A 157 1.35 -8.64 -17.84
CA PHE A 157 1.19 -8.33 -16.41
C PHE A 157 -0.26 -8.47 -15.95
N LEU A 158 -0.48 -9.27 -14.90
CA LEU A 158 -1.79 -9.50 -14.30
C LEU A 158 -1.80 -9.16 -12.81
N ILE A 159 -2.97 -8.78 -12.30
CA ILE A 159 -3.18 -8.45 -10.89
C ILE A 159 -4.22 -9.42 -10.33
N ASP A 160 -3.78 -10.26 -9.40
CA ASP A 160 -4.63 -11.05 -8.51
C ASP A 160 -4.70 -10.36 -7.14
N TRP A 161 -5.73 -9.53 -6.95
CA TRP A 161 -5.90 -8.69 -5.76
C TRP A 161 -6.25 -9.50 -4.50
N ASN A 162 -6.75 -10.73 -4.66
CA ASN A 162 -7.12 -11.69 -3.62
C ASN A 162 -7.55 -11.04 -2.28
N SER A 163 -8.73 -10.42 -2.29
CA SER A 163 -9.35 -9.76 -1.13
C SER A 163 -10.87 -9.94 -1.18
N THR A 164 -11.54 -9.88 -0.02
CA THR A 164 -13.01 -9.92 0.07
C THR A 164 -13.68 -8.76 -0.64
N VAL A 165 -12.98 -7.62 -0.78
CA VAL A 165 -13.44 -6.46 -1.52
C VAL A 165 -12.62 -6.38 -2.82
N PRO A 166 -13.23 -6.68 -3.98
CA PRO A 166 -12.55 -6.61 -5.27
C PRO A 166 -12.02 -5.20 -5.56
N ILE A 167 -10.77 -5.10 -6.02
CA ILE A 167 -10.24 -3.81 -6.50
C ILE A 167 -10.99 -3.31 -7.73
N THR A 168 -11.62 -4.22 -8.47
CA THR A 168 -12.43 -3.93 -9.67
C THR A 168 -13.67 -3.11 -9.40
N ASP A 169 -14.12 -3.03 -8.15
CA ASP A 169 -15.22 -2.17 -7.73
C ASP A 169 -14.81 -0.68 -7.79
N TYR A 170 -13.50 -0.40 -7.73
CA TYR A 170 -12.94 0.95 -7.69
C TYR A 170 -12.09 1.29 -8.91
N LEU A 171 -11.36 0.31 -9.45
CA LEU A 171 -10.39 0.50 -10.54
C LEU A 171 -10.61 -0.53 -11.65
N GLN A 172 -10.68 -0.06 -12.88
CA GLN A 172 -10.78 -0.88 -14.08
C GLN A 172 -9.49 -0.83 -14.91
N PRO A 173 -9.26 -1.84 -15.76
CA PRO A 173 -8.26 -1.78 -16.83
C PRO A 173 -8.35 -0.51 -17.67
N LYS A 174 -7.20 0.14 -17.91
CA LYS A 174 -7.08 1.25 -18.86
C LYS A 174 -6.39 0.83 -20.16
N ASN A 175 -5.07 0.62 -20.15
CA ASN A 175 -4.31 0.30 -21.38
C ASN A 175 -4.05 -1.21 -21.57
N ILE A 176 -4.09 -2.00 -20.51
CA ILE A 176 -3.91 -3.46 -20.58
C ILE A 176 -4.96 -4.19 -19.75
N ARG A 177 -5.34 -5.40 -20.18
CA ARG A 177 -6.28 -6.28 -19.48
C ARG A 177 -5.59 -7.00 -18.30
N TRP A 178 -5.20 -6.25 -17.27
CA TRP A 178 -4.53 -6.82 -16.09
C TRP A 178 -5.45 -7.69 -15.22
N ASN A 179 -6.78 -7.56 -15.36
CA ASN A 179 -7.79 -8.35 -14.67
C ASN A 179 -8.15 -9.65 -15.42
N TYR A 180 -7.30 -10.11 -16.34
CA TYR A 180 -7.54 -11.35 -17.09
C TYR A 180 -7.64 -12.55 -16.12
N PRO A 181 -8.68 -13.41 -16.23
CA PRO A 181 -8.91 -14.48 -15.26
C PRO A 181 -7.74 -15.47 -15.20
N THR A 182 -7.07 -15.54 -14.05
CA THR A 182 -5.95 -16.46 -13.81
C THR A 182 -6.35 -17.95 -13.86
N THR A 183 -7.66 -18.24 -13.79
CA THR A 183 -8.24 -19.57 -13.99
C THR A 183 -8.04 -20.10 -15.41
N LYS A 184 -7.97 -19.22 -16.42
CA LYS A 184 -7.68 -19.60 -17.81
C LYS A 184 -6.23 -20.07 -18.00
N LEU A 185 -5.36 -19.79 -17.03
CA LEU A 185 -3.93 -20.15 -17.06
C LEU A 185 -3.63 -21.39 -16.18
N LYS A 186 -4.63 -22.17 -15.78
CA LYS A 186 -4.43 -23.33 -14.88
C LYS A 186 -3.64 -24.47 -15.52
N HIS A 187 -3.68 -24.59 -16.84
CA HIS A 187 -2.99 -25.64 -17.60
C HIS A 187 -1.49 -25.35 -17.81
N LEU A 188 -1.04 -24.13 -17.52
CA LEU A 188 0.36 -23.72 -17.68
C LEU A 188 1.16 -23.97 -16.39
N LYS A 189 2.44 -24.35 -16.55
CA LYS A 189 3.38 -24.47 -15.43
C LYS A 189 3.55 -23.12 -14.71
N ARG A 190 3.52 -23.17 -13.37
CA ARG A 190 3.62 -22.02 -12.47
C ARG A 190 4.87 -22.08 -11.60
N SER A 191 5.50 -20.93 -11.41
CA SER A 191 6.50 -20.70 -10.37
C SER A 191 5.98 -19.64 -9.40
N TYR A 192 6.20 -19.85 -8.11
CA TYR A 192 5.76 -18.94 -7.05
C TYR A 192 6.97 -18.26 -6.41
N HIS A 193 6.86 -16.97 -6.14
CA HIS A 193 7.91 -16.15 -5.52
C HIS A 193 7.34 -15.29 -4.40
N TYR A 194 8.15 -15.04 -3.38
CA TYR A 194 7.78 -14.15 -2.28
C TYR A 194 8.93 -13.20 -1.94
N TRP A 195 8.70 -11.90 -2.09
CA TRP A 195 9.70 -10.84 -1.89
C TRP A 195 9.23 -9.83 -0.83
N GLY A 196 9.62 -10.06 0.43
CA GLY A 196 9.09 -9.30 1.57
C GLY A 196 9.49 -9.81 2.94
N LYS A 197 9.12 -9.11 4.01
CA LYS A 197 9.42 -9.44 5.42
C LYS A 197 8.65 -10.64 6.02
N GLY A 198 8.05 -11.50 5.21
CA GLY A 198 7.28 -12.69 5.64
C GLY A 198 7.67 -13.97 4.90
N ASP A 199 6.72 -14.88 4.82
CA ASP A 199 6.87 -16.19 4.19
C ASP A 199 5.61 -16.62 3.45
N HIS A 200 5.74 -17.57 2.52
CA HIS A 200 4.62 -18.06 1.73
C HIS A 200 4.74 -19.56 1.50
N GLU A 201 3.75 -20.33 1.96
CA GLU A 201 3.79 -21.80 1.95
C GLU A 201 3.92 -22.44 0.56
N LYS A 202 3.39 -21.77 -0.48
CA LYS A 202 3.53 -22.20 -1.89
C LYS A 202 4.89 -21.88 -2.52
N VAL A 203 5.79 -21.19 -1.82
CA VAL A 203 7.06 -20.68 -2.36
C VAL A 203 8.21 -21.53 -1.81
N ILE A 204 9.04 -22.05 -2.72
CA ILE A 204 10.27 -22.75 -2.35
C ILE A 204 11.30 -21.77 -1.77
N LYS A 205 12.19 -22.26 -0.91
CA LYS A 205 13.16 -21.44 -0.17
C LYS A 205 14.00 -20.55 -1.08
N GLU A 206 14.38 -21.06 -2.25
CA GLU A 206 15.21 -20.38 -3.25
C GLU A 206 14.47 -19.23 -3.95
N SER A 207 13.14 -19.26 -3.98
CA SER A 207 12.28 -18.20 -4.53
C SER A 207 11.72 -17.26 -3.47
N GLN A 208 12.06 -17.53 -2.20
CA GLN A 208 11.80 -16.64 -1.08
C GLN A 208 12.95 -15.65 -0.93
N ARG A 209 12.62 -14.37 -0.99
CA ARG A 209 13.52 -13.26 -0.72
C ARG A 209 12.96 -12.50 0.46
N SER A 210 13.14 -13.08 1.64
CA SER A 210 12.69 -12.49 2.90
C SER A 210 13.82 -11.87 3.70
N ALA A 211 14.65 -11.06 3.03
CA ALA A 211 15.71 -10.35 3.71
C ALA A 211 15.11 -9.36 4.72
N GLU A 212 15.56 -9.43 5.97
CA GLU A 212 15.23 -8.43 7.00
C GLU A 212 15.61 -7.02 6.55
N VAL A 213 16.62 -6.92 5.67
CA VAL A 213 17.17 -5.69 5.09
C VAL A 213 16.86 -5.60 3.58
N TYR A 214 16.17 -4.53 3.18
CA TYR A 214 15.81 -4.25 1.79
C TYR A 214 17.03 -4.12 0.86
N ASP A 215 18.18 -3.67 1.36
CA ASP A 215 19.38 -3.49 0.54
C ASP A 215 19.93 -4.79 -0.05
N LEU A 216 19.78 -5.92 0.65
CA LEU A 216 20.18 -7.21 0.12
C LEU A 216 19.30 -7.61 -1.06
N PHE A 217 17.99 -7.39 -0.93
CA PHE A 217 17.04 -7.60 -2.02
C PHE A 217 17.33 -6.67 -3.21
N ARG A 218 17.65 -5.40 -2.93
CA ARG A 218 18.03 -4.41 -3.95
C ARG A 218 19.26 -4.85 -4.74
N LYS A 219 20.35 -5.22 -4.06
CA LYS A 219 21.56 -5.72 -4.72
C LYS A 219 21.28 -6.95 -5.57
N TRP A 220 20.43 -7.85 -5.08
CA TRP A 220 20.01 -9.03 -5.82
C TRP A 220 19.22 -8.68 -7.08
N ILE A 221 18.19 -7.82 -6.99
CA ILE A 221 17.37 -7.46 -8.16
C ILE A 221 18.19 -6.73 -9.23
N GLU A 222 19.12 -5.87 -8.82
CA GLU A 222 20.00 -5.09 -9.71
C GLU A 222 21.04 -5.98 -10.43
N GLY A 223 21.45 -7.08 -9.80
CA GLY A 223 22.51 -7.98 -10.30
C GLY A 223 22.04 -9.31 -10.90
N THR A 224 20.75 -9.63 -10.91
CA THR A 224 20.23 -10.92 -11.38
C THR A 224 19.69 -10.83 -12.80
N ASP A 225 20.01 -11.75 -13.70
CA ASP A 225 19.31 -11.84 -14.99
C ASP A 225 17.87 -12.34 -14.78
N LEU A 226 16.92 -11.40 -14.68
CA LEU A 226 15.52 -11.70 -14.38
C LEU A 226 14.80 -12.42 -15.52
N ASN A 227 15.31 -12.34 -16.76
CA ASN A 227 14.76 -13.11 -17.87
C ASN A 227 15.11 -14.61 -17.73
N LYS A 228 16.30 -14.93 -17.20
CA LYS A 228 16.69 -16.31 -16.88
C LYS A 228 16.09 -16.80 -15.57
N TYR A 229 16.01 -15.94 -14.57
CA TYR A 229 15.47 -16.30 -13.25
C TYR A 229 13.96 -16.58 -13.34
N LEU A 230 13.21 -15.74 -14.05
CA LEU A 230 11.80 -15.96 -14.35
C LEU A 230 11.72 -16.78 -15.64
N ASN A 231 11.78 -18.11 -15.55
CA ASN A 231 11.80 -19.01 -16.72
C ASN A 231 10.52 -19.84 -16.91
N SER A 232 9.51 -19.68 -16.05
CA SER A 232 8.21 -20.34 -16.20
C SER A 232 7.26 -19.52 -17.09
N PRO A 233 6.31 -20.18 -17.78
CA PRO A 233 5.25 -19.51 -18.51
C PRO A 233 4.41 -18.59 -17.62
N VAL A 234 4.17 -18.99 -16.37
CA VAL A 234 3.43 -18.19 -15.39
C VAL A 234 4.26 -17.99 -14.14
N GLU A 235 4.60 -16.74 -13.85
CA GLU A 235 5.32 -16.32 -12.65
C GLU A 235 4.33 -15.65 -11.71
N VAL A 236 4.14 -16.20 -10.52
CA VAL A 236 3.26 -15.63 -9.49
C VAL A 236 4.12 -15.03 -8.40
N VAL A 237 4.07 -13.72 -8.24
CA VAL A 237 4.93 -12.99 -7.30
C VAL A 237 4.08 -12.29 -6.25
N THR A 238 4.30 -12.64 -4.99
CA THR A 238 3.85 -11.84 -3.85
C THR A 238 4.99 -10.93 -3.42
N SER A 239 4.73 -9.63 -3.30
CA SER A 239 5.71 -8.69 -2.75
C SER A 239 5.06 -7.61 -1.92
N LEU A 240 5.80 -7.11 -0.93
CA LEU A 240 5.46 -5.92 -0.15
C LEU A 240 6.41 -4.74 -0.39
N TRP A 241 7.39 -4.93 -1.26
CA TRP A 241 8.45 -3.96 -1.52
C TRP A 241 8.15 -3.14 -2.77
N TYR A 242 8.50 -1.86 -2.69
CA TYR A 242 8.61 -0.99 -3.85
C TYR A 242 10.08 -0.99 -4.31
N PHE A 243 10.35 -1.42 -5.53
CA PHE A 243 11.70 -1.54 -6.11
C PHE A 243 11.78 -1.12 -7.58
N ALA A 244 10.73 -0.48 -8.11
CA ALA A 244 10.73 0.01 -9.50
C ALA A 244 11.94 0.90 -9.83
N SER A 245 12.44 1.67 -8.86
CA SER A 245 13.62 2.53 -9.06
C SER A 245 14.93 1.76 -9.26
N SER A 246 15.02 0.51 -8.78
CA SER A 246 16.21 -0.33 -8.98
C SER A 246 16.40 -0.75 -10.43
N PHE A 247 15.38 -0.61 -11.27
CA PHE A 247 15.53 -0.88 -12.70
C PHE A 247 16.38 0.17 -13.44
N ARG A 248 16.70 1.31 -12.81
CA ARG A 248 17.70 2.25 -13.33
C ARG A 248 19.12 1.65 -13.33
N GLU A 249 19.45 0.94 -12.26
CA GLU A 249 20.76 0.32 -12.03
C GLU A 249 20.78 -1.15 -12.49
N TYR A 250 19.72 -1.60 -13.16
CA TYR A 250 19.56 -2.98 -13.55
C TYR A 250 20.43 -3.30 -14.77
N LYS A 251 21.47 -4.10 -14.52
CA LYS A 251 22.54 -4.38 -15.50
C LYS A 251 22.06 -5.06 -16.79
N PHE A 252 20.89 -5.69 -16.77
CA PHE A 252 20.35 -6.48 -17.87
C PHE A 252 19.13 -5.84 -18.57
N ALA A 253 18.76 -4.58 -18.23
CA ALA A 253 17.65 -3.90 -18.93
C ALA A 253 18.03 -3.33 -20.30
N GLY A 254 19.32 -3.16 -20.59
CA GLY A 254 19.78 -2.46 -21.79
C GLY A 254 19.19 -1.05 -21.90
N SER A 255 18.84 -0.64 -23.12
CA SER A 255 18.24 0.68 -23.41
C SER A 255 16.79 0.84 -22.93
N LEU A 256 16.10 -0.26 -22.57
CA LEU A 256 14.70 -0.21 -22.16
C LEU A 256 14.53 0.49 -20.79
N ALA A 257 15.49 0.35 -19.87
CA ALA A 257 15.47 1.10 -18.60
C ALA A 257 15.52 2.62 -18.83
N GLU A 258 16.25 3.08 -19.84
CA GLU A 258 16.32 4.50 -20.20
C GLU A 258 14.98 4.98 -20.81
N LYS A 259 14.35 4.14 -21.64
CA LYS A 259 13.05 4.42 -22.28
C LYS A 259 11.87 4.44 -21.32
N LEU A 260 11.94 3.73 -20.20
CA LEU A 260 10.88 3.66 -19.18
C LEU A 260 10.64 4.98 -18.43
N GLY A 261 11.29 6.08 -18.82
CA GLY A 261 11.25 7.35 -18.10
C GLY A 261 11.94 7.27 -16.74
N ALA A 262 12.65 6.17 -16.45
CA ALA A 262 13.34 6.02 -15.19
C ALA A 262 14.44 7.08 -15.04
N ASN A 263 15.01 7.61 -16.12
CA ASN A 263 16.00 8.70 -16.08
C ASN A 263 15.38 10.11 -16.09
N ALA A 264 14.05 10.24 -16.12
CA ALA A 264 13.40 11.54 -16.09
C ALA A 264 13.54 12.18 -14.71
N ARG A 265 13.63 13.51 -14.70
CA ARG A 265 13.97 14.42 -13.60
C ARG A 265 13.03 14.39 -12.37
N GLY A 266 12.17 13.37 -12.25
CA GLY A 266 11.32 13.10 -11.09
C GLY A 266 12.02 12.32 -9.99
N HIS A 267 11.38 12.27 -8.82
CA HIS A 267 11.84 11.45 -7.70
C HIS A 267 11.49 9.98 -7.93
N ARG A 268 12.12 9.07 -7.16
CA ARG A 268 11.93 7.62 -7.33
C ARG A 268 10.46 7.19 -7.40
N PHE A 269 9.60 7.77 -6.56
CA PHE A 269 8.18 7.40 -6.51
C PHE A 269 7.31 7.92 -7.66
N SER A 270 7.81 8.77 -8.56
CA SER A 270 7.06 9.22 -9.74
C SER A 270 6.64 8.04 -10.65
N LEU A 271 7.39 6.93 -10.63
CA LEU A 271 7.03 5.70 -11.34
C LEU A 271 5.68 5.11 -10.87
N VAL A 272 5.26 5.39 -9.63
CA VAL A 272 3.94 4.98 -9.11
C VAL A 272 2.83 5.68 -9.89
N GLY A 273 2.93 6.99 -10.11
CA GLY A 273 1.96 7.73 -10.92
C GLY A 273 1.91 7.24 -12.37
N CYS A 274 3.07 6.96 -12.96
CA CYS A 274 3.15 6.42 -14.33
C CYS A 274 2.49 5.04 -14.45
N ALA A 275 2.77 4.12 -13.52
CA ALA A 275 2.13 2.81 -13.52
C ALA A 275 0.63 2.92 -13.21
N PHE A 276 0.25 3.75 -12.24
CA PHE A 276 -1.15 3.93 -11.87
C PHE A 276 -1.96 4.47 -13.05
N ASP A 277 -1.47 5.51 -13.72
CA ASP A 277 -2.13 6.07 -14.88
C ASP A 277 -2.18 5.10 -16.06
N PHE A 278 -1.17 4.26 -16.26
CA PHE A 278 -1.17 3.29 -17.36
C PHE A 278 -2.14 2.13 -17.09
N LEU A 279 -2.16 1.62 -15.86
CA LEU A 279 -2.90 0.42 -15.49
C LEU A 279 -4.38 0.70 -15.22
N PHE A 280 -4.67 1.80 -14.54
CA PHE A 280 -5.97 2.00 -13.91
C PHE A 280 -6.73 3.19 -14.49
N LYS A 281 -8.03 2.98 -14.66
CA LYS A 281 -9.04 4.04 -14.72
C LYS A 281 -9.99 3.81 -13.55
N ARG A 282 -10.51 4.87 -12.94
CA ARG A 282 -11.48 4.73 -11.84
C ARG A 282 -12.83 4.29 -12.40
N THR A 283 -13.61 3.53 -11.62
CA THR A 283 -14.99 3.19 -11.98
C THR A 283 -15.90 4.42 -11.89
N PRO A 284 -17.00 4.49 -12.66
CA PRO A 284 -17.99 5.55 -12.51
C PRO A 284 -18.52 5.69 -11.08
N ASP A 285 -18.76 4.56 -10.41
CA ASP A 285 -19.24 4.54 -9.03
C ASP A 285 -18.21 5.13 -8.07
N PHE A 286 -16.93 4.75 -8.19
CA PHE A 286 -15.89 5.31 -7.34
C PHE A 286 -15.64 6.80 -7.62
N GLU A 287 -15.74 7.25 -8.88
CA GLU A 287 -15.69 8.69 -9.20
C GLU A 287 -16.85 9.46 -8.57
N LYS A 288 -18.06 8.88 -8.56
CA LYS A 288 -19.21 9.47 -7.86
C LYS A 288 -18.95 9.57 -6.35
N THR A 289 -18.41 8.53 -5.73
CA THR A 289 -18.02 8.55 -4.30
C THR A 289 -16.93 9.59 -4.03
N LEU A 290 -15.93 9.71 -4.91
CA LEU A 290 -14.89 10.74 -4.82
C LEU A 290 -15.47 12.15 -4.95
N SER A 291 -16.41 12.39 -5.88
CA SER A 291 -17.08 13.68 -6.02
C SER A 291 -17.81 14.07 -4.75
N ALA A 292 -18.63 13.16 -4.20
CA ALA A 292 -19.33 13.39 -2.94
C ALA A 292 -18.36 13.64 -1.78
N ALA A 293 -17.24 12.92 -1.72
CA ALA A 293 -16.20 13.15 -0.73
C ALA A 293 -15.57 14.55 -0.87
N ARG A 294 -15.23 14.99 -2.10
CA ARG A 294 -14.69 16.33 -2.37
C ARG A 294 -15.69 17.43 -1.96
N GLU A 295 -16.96 17.26 -2.30
CA GLU A 295 -18.04 18.19 -1.94
C GLU A 295 -18.19 18.31 -0.42
N SER A 296 -18.11 17.18 0.32
CA SER A 296 -18.22 17.16 1.78
C SER A 296 -17.09 17.90 2.50
N LEU A 297 -15.93 18.05 1.85
CA LEU A 297 -14.75 18.72 2.40
C LEU A 297 -14.76 20.23 2.17
N HIS A 298 -15.71 20.74 1.37
CA HIS A 298 -15.89 22.16 1.08
C HIS A 298 -14.59 22.86 0.62
N PHE A 299 -13.82 22.19 -0.24
CA PHE A 299 -12.62 22.78 -0.82
C PHE A 299 -12.98 23.89 -1.80
N LYS A 300 -12.28 25.02 -1.71
CA LYS A 300 -12.34 26.08 -2.72
C LYS A 300 -11.44 25.71 -3.89
N ALA A 301 -11.95 25.82 -5.11
CA ALA A 301 -11.23 25.43 -6.32
C ALA A 301 -9.95 26.27 -6.57
N ASP A 302 -9.94 27.52 -6.09
CA ASP A 302 -8.87 28.50 -6.29
C ASP A 302 -7.94 28.64 -5.07
N ALA A 303 -8.12 27.81 -4.04
CA ALA A 303 -7.31 27.85 -2.83
C ALA A 303 -6.39 26.62 -2.72
N PRO A 304 -5.12 26.80 -2.29
CA PRO A 304 -4.24 25.67 -2.04
C PRO A 304 -4.73 24.78 -0.90
N ARG A 305 -4.49 23.48 -1.06
CA ARG A 305 -4.76 22.43 -0.07
C ARG A 305 -3.44 21.84 0.42
N ILE A 306 -3.29 21.75 1.73
CA ILE A 306 -2.15 21.05 2.34
C ILE A 306 -2.65 19.67 2.78
N GLY A 307 -2.18 18.62 2.13
CA GLY A 307 -2.41 17.25 2.52
C GLY A 307 -1.47 16.86 3.66
N ILE A 308 -2.01 16.38 4.77
CA ILE A 308 -1.28 15.89 5.92
C ILE A 308 -1.58 14.40 6.05
N HIS A 309 -0.54 13.58 6.06
CA HIS A 309 -0.67 12.17 6.40
C HIS A 309 0.14 11.84 7.64
N ILE A 310 -0.55 11.33 8.67
CA ILE A 310 0.05 10.91 9.93
C ILE A 310 -0.19 9.41 10.12
N ARG A 311 0.87 8.62 9.98
CA ARG A 311 0.91 7.21 10.35
C ARG A 311 1.35 7.10 11.80
N MET A 312 0.43 6.76 12.70
CA MET A 312 0.73 6.59 14.12
C MET A 312 1.41 5.25 14.40
N GLY A 313 1.00 4.21 13.69
CA GLY A 313 1.45 2.86 14.02
C GLY A 313 0.30 1.91 14.29
N ASP A 314 0.56 0.61 14.16
CA ASP A 314 -0.46 -0.41 14.45
C ASP A 314 -0.80 -0.47 15.95
N THR A 315 -0.03 0.18 16.83
CA THR A 315 -0.32 0.32 18.28
C THR A 315 -1.68 0.95 18.54
N SER A 316 -2.09 1.91 17.71
CA SER A 316 -3.37 2.61 17.84
C SER A 316 -4.59 1.73 17.52
N LEU A 317 -4.40 0.70 16.70
CA LEU A 317 -5.48 -0.21 16.25
C LEU A 317 -5.37 -1.62 16.86
N LEU A 318 -4.18 -1.99 17.33
CA LEU A 318 -3.84 -3.29 17.91
C LEU A 318 -3.04 -3.05 19.20
N PRO A 319 -3.66 -3.21 20.40
CA PRO A 319 -3.04 -2.91 21.70
C PRO A 319 -1.73 -3.68 22.01
N ARG A 320 -1.39 -4.71 21.23
CA ARG A 320 -0.16 -5.52 21.36
C ARG A 320 0.86 -5.28 20.24
N SER A 321 0.60 -4.36 19.31
CA SER A 321 1.58 -4.04 18.28
C SER A 321 2.73 -3.22 18.86
N LEU A 322 3.96 -3.46 18.40
CA LEU A 322 5.15 -2.64 18.72
C LEU A 322 5.46 -1.61 17.61
N ASP A 323 4.63 -1.56 16.57
CA ASP A 323 4.82 -0.66 15.44
C ASP A 323 4.31 0.75 15.80
N GLN A 324 5.14 1.56 16.47
CA GLN A 324 4.91 2.99 16.67
C GLN A 324 5.75 3.79 15.67
N ARG A 325 5.07 4.54 14.78
CA ARG A 325 5.72 5.25 13.66
C ARG A 325 5.89 6.74 13.89
N THR A 326 5.02 7.30 14.73
CA THR A 326 5.03 8.72 15.11
C THR A 326 4.74 8.79 16.60
N THR A 327 5.56 9.55 17.34
CA THR A 327 5.32 9.82 18.77
C THR A 327 4.79 11.25 18.96
N ASN A 328 5.04 12.14 17.99
CA ASN A 328 4.63 13.54 18.05
C ASN A 328 3.80 13.95 16.81
N SER A 329 2.52 13.57 16.79
CA SER A 329 1.58 13.97 15.72
C SER A 329 1.41 15.49 15.60
N ASN A 330 1.60 16.25 16.69
CA ASN A 330 1.49 17.71 16.68
C ASN A 330 2.60 18.41 15.84
N SER A 331 3.75 17.74 15.66
CA SER A 331 4.83 18.24 14.80
C SER A 331 4.38 18.41 13.34
N PHE A 332 3.47 17.56 12.84
CA PHE A 332 2.93 17.63 11.49
C PHE A 332 2.06 18.87 11.29
N PHE A 333 1.16 19.17 12.24
CA PHE A 333 0.35 20.40 12.20
C PHE A 333 1.20 21.65 12.37
N THR A 334 2.22 21.60 13.22
CA THR A 334 3.22 22.67 13.32
C THR A 334 3.89 22.89 11.96
N CYS A 335 4.27 21.83 11.26
CA CYS A 335 4.88 21.95 9.95
C CYS A 335 3.92 22.50 8.89
N ALA A 336 2.66 22.08 8.91
CA ALA A 336 1.62 22.62 8.03
C ALA A 336 1.44 24.13 8.22
N LYS A 337 1.47 24.64 9.47
CA LYS A 337 1.46 26.09 9.75
C LYS A 337 2.66 26.83 9.15
N LYS A 338 3.87 26.23 9.22
CA LYS A 338 5.07 26.82 8.63
C LYS A 338 4.95 26.87 7.11
N LEU A 339 4.51 25.78 6.48
CA LEU A 339 4.29 25.70 5.04
C LEU A 339 3.22 26.70 4.57
N GLU A 340 2.09 26.78 5.27
CA GLU A 340 1.05 27.76 5.01
C GLU A 340 1.60 29.19 5.01
N SER A 341 2.47 29.52 5.98
CA SER A 341 3.10 30.83 6.07
C SER A 341 4.02 31.13 4.89
N GLU A 342 4.74 30.13 4.38
CA GLU A 342 5.58 30.28 3.17
C GLU A 342 4.74 30.44 1.89
N ILE A 343 3.61 29.73 1.78
CA ILE A 343 2.65 29.88 0.67
C ILE A 343 2.15 31.33 0.61
N ILE A 344 1.64 31.87 1.72
CA ILE A 344 1.08 33.23 1.78
C ILE A 344 2.15 34.29 1.47
N LYS A 345 3.37 34.12 1.99
CA LYS A 345 4.49 35.04 1.68
C LYS A 345 4.82 35.08 0.20
N SER A 346 4.74 33.92 -0.46
CA SER A 346 5.12 33.76 -1.87
C SER A 346 4.03 34.20 -2.84
N ASN A 347 2.76 34.14 -2.43
CA ASN A 347 1.63 34.62 -3.21
C ASN A 347 0.61 35.36 -2.33
N ARG A 348 0.70 36.70 -2.34
CA ARG A 348 -0.15 37.59 -1.51
C ARG A 348 -1.63 37.57 -1.89
N LYS A 349 -2.02 37.00 -3.04
CA LYS A 349 -3.43 36.84 -3.43
C LYS A 349 -4.12 35.72 -2.65
N ILE A 350 -3.34 34.79 -2.08
CA ILE A 350 -3.87 33.67 -1.32
C ILE A 350 -4.11 34.12 0.11
N HIS A 351 -5.35 34.06 0.57
CA HIS A 351 -5.66 34.37 1.96
C HIS A 351 -5.50 33.14 2.84
N ARG A 352 -4.91 33.35 4.02
CA ARG A 352 -4.72 32.29 5.02
C ARG A 352 -6.01 31.50 5.25
N LYS A 353 -7.15 32.18 5.45
CA LYS A 353 -8.45 31.53 5.77
C LYS A 353 -8.93 30.53 4.72
N ASP A 354 -8.48 30.64 3.48
CA ASP A 354 -8.92 29.81 2.37
C ASP A 354 -8.10 28.51 2.25
N ILE A 355 -6.87 28.50 2.80
CA ILE A 355 -6.04 27.30 2.85
C ILE A 355 -6.60 26.32 3.89
N LYS A 356 -6.97 25.13 3.42
CA LYS A 356 -7.44 23.99 4.24
C LYS A 356 -6.39 22.90 4.31
N TRP A 357 -6.39 22.17 5.42
CA TRP A 357 -5.52 21.02 5.65
C TRP A 357 -6.34 19.74 5.58
N PHE A 358 -6.12 18.93 4.54
CA PHE A 358 -6.73 17.62 4.47
C PHE A 358 -5.93 16.63 5.32
N LEU A 359 -6.55 16.00 6.31
CA LEU A 359 -5.89 15.03 7.19
C LEU A 359 -6.31 13.60 6.84
N ALA A 360 -5.32 12.79 6.47
CA ALA A 360 -5.43 11.33 6.40
C ALA A 360 -4.61 10.71 7.55
N THR A 361 -5.22 9.84 8.35
CA THR A 361 -4.53 9.20 9.48
C THR A 361 -5.21 7.89 9.86
N ASP A 362 -4.41 6.96 10.38
CA ASP A 362 -4.82 5.67 10.93
C ASP A 362 -5.24 5.75 12.42
N SER A 363 -5.35 6.94 13.00
CA SER A 363 -5.78 7.14 14.39
C SER A 363 -7.03 8.02 14.50
N THR A 364 -8.07 7.45 15.11
CA THR A 364 -9.30 8.17 15.47
C THR A 364 -9.05 9.30 16.46
N GLU A 365 -8.08 9.12 17.36
CA GLU A 365 -7.69 10.08 18.38
C GLU A 365 -7.03 11.30 17.75
N VAL A 366 -6.08 11.09 16.82
CA VAL A 366 -5.43 12.17 16.07
C VAL A 366 -6.46 12.94 15.24
N LYS A 367 -7.38 12.23 14.58
CA LYS A 367 -8.46 12.86 13.79
C LYS A 367 -9.36 13.73 14.67
N LYS A 368 -9.83 13.20 15.80
CA LYS A 368 -10.65 13.94 16.77
C LYS A 368 -9.92 15.16 17.33
N TYR A 369 -8.67 14.98 17.77
CA TYR A 369 -7.83 16.06 18.26
C TYR A 369 -7.67 17.19 17.24
N ALA A 370 -7.37 16.85 15.98
CA ALA A 370 -7.13 17.82 14.94
C ALA A 370 -8.40 18.62 14.58
N LEU A 371 -9.55 17.95 14.46
CA LEU A 371 -10.83 18.61 14.19
C LEU A 371 -11.26 19.53 15.34
N GLN A 372 -10.97 19.15 16.59
CA GLN A 372 -11.26 20.00 17.76
C GLN A 372 -10.30 21.18 17.89
N THR A 373 -9.01 20.97 17.61
CA THR A 373 -7.96 22.01 17.78
C THR A 373 -7.95 23.00 16.62
N TYR A 374 -8.32 22.55 15.41
CA TYR A 374 -8.22 23.29 14.16
C TYR A 374 -9.55 23.27 13.36
N PRO A 375 -10.71 23.61 13.97
CA PRO A 375 -12.03 23.38 13.36
C PRO A 375 -12.25 24.13 12.04
N ASN A 376 -11.62 25.30 11.88
CA ASN A 376 -11.71 26.09 10.66
C ASN A 376 -10.63 25.76 9.62
N LYS A 377 -9.78 24.78 9.89
CA LYS A 377 -8.54 24.53 9.14
C LYS A 377 -8.39 23.09 8.70
N VAL A 378 -8.50 22.15 9.63
CA VAL A 378 -8.39 20.73 9.33
C VAL A 378 -9.74 20.23 8.84
N VAL A 379 -9.72 19.51 7.73
CA VAL A 379 -10.83 18.71 7.22
C VAL A 379 -10.35 17.27 7.06
N SER A 380 -11.24 16.32 7.27
CA SER A 380 -10.95 14.89 7.15
C SER A 380 -12.22 14.17 6.79
N LEU A 381 -12.11 13.07 6.06
CA LEU A 381 -13.26 12.21 5.85
C LEU A 381 -13.66 11.48 7.13
N ALA A 382 -14.96 11.35 7.34
CA ALA A 382 -15.58 10.51 8.36
C ALA A 382 -15.62 9.03 7.91
N VAL A 383 -14.49 8.53 7.42
CA VAL A 383 -14.34 7.14 6.96
C VAL A 383 -13.88 6.24 8.10
N LYS A 384 -14.30 4.98 8.04
CA LYS A 384 -13.88 3.94 8.97
C LYS A 384 -12.39 3.64 8.79
N VAL A 385 -11.63 3.72 9.87
CA VAL A 385 -10.20 3.42 9.86
C VAL A 385 -9.99 1.91 9.99
N GLU A 386 -9.46 1.28 8.95
CA GLU A 386 -9.08 -0.13 8.95
C GLU A 386 -7.72 -0.32 8.29
N HIS A 387 -6.86 -1.15 8.88
CA HIS A 387 -5.53 -1.43 8.34
C HIS A 387 -5.52 -2.77 7.57
N MET A 388 -5.19 -2.71 6.28
CA MET A 388 -5.30 -3.85 5.33
C MET A 388 -4.26 -4.98 5.50
N ASN A 389 -3.40 -4.94 6.52
CA ASN A 389 -2.31 -5.91 6.70
C ASN A 389 -2.69 -7.16 7.51
N VAL A 390 -3.66 -7.09 8.42
CA VAL A 390 -3.96 -8.17 9.39
C VAL A 390 -5.27 -8.90 9.06
N ARG A 391 -6.23 -8.25 8.38
CA ARG A 391 -7.53 -8.82 8.02
C ARG A 391 -7.98 -8.34 6.65
N ASN A 392 -8.85 -9.15 6.04
CA ASN A 392 -9.63 -8.71 4.89
C ASN A 392 -10.44 -7.45 5.28
N PRO A 393 -10.30 -6.34 4.54
CA PRO A 393 -11.01 -5.11 4.88
C PRO A 393 -12.52 -5.29 4.67
N SER A 394 -13.30 -4.50 5.39
CA SER A 394 -14.69 -4.24 5.02
C SER A 394 -14.75 -3.36 3.77
N THR A 395 -15.91 -3.33 3.09
CA THR A 395 -16.14 -2.42 1.96
C THR A 395 -15.92 -0.96 2.36
N GLU A 396 -16.39 -0.57 3.55
CA GLU A 396 -16.19 0.78 4.10
C GLU A 396 -14.72 1.10 4.35
N GLY A 397 -13.98 0.16 4.94
CA GLY A 397 -12.54 0.33 5.19
C GLY A 397 -11.74 0.45 3.90
N MET A 398 -12.03 -0.39 2.90
CA MET A 398 -11.39 -0.33 1.58
C MET A 398 -11.72 0.99 0.86
N THR A 399 -13.00 1.40 0.87
CA THR A 399 -13.44 2.69 0.33
C THR A 399 -12.71 3.84 1.01
N GLY A 400 -12.66 3.85 2.35
CA GLY A 400 -12.00 4.88 3.14
C GLY A 400 -10.52 5.04 2.81
N VAL A 401 -9.78 3.94 2.75
CA VAL A 401 -8.35 3.93 2.41
C VAL A 401 -8.11 4.48 1.00
N LEU A 402 -8.94 4.10 0.02
CA LEU A 402 -8.84 4.60 -1.35
C LEU A 402 -9.19 6.09 -1.47
N LEU A 403 -10.22 6.55 -0.76
CA LEU A 403 -10.60 7.96 -0.73
C LEU A 403 -9.51 8.81 -0.08
N ASP A 404 -9.04 8.43 1.11
CA ASP A 404 -7.98 9.16 1.82
C ASP A 404 -6.69 9.22 0.97
N HIS A 405 -6.30 8.13 0.32
CA HIS A 405 -5.12 8.10 -0.53
C HIS A 405 -5.26 9.01 -1.75
N THR A 406 -6.42 8.94 -2.40
CA THR A 406 -6.71 9.74 -3.59
C THR A 406 -6.75 11.23 -3.26
N LEU A 407 -7.51 11.63 -2.24
CA LEU A 407 -7.63 13.03 -1.83
C LEU A 407 -6.31 13.59 -1.28
N LEU A 408 -5.52 12.76 -0.59
CA LEU A 408 -4.17 13.12 -0.18
C LEU A 408 -3.30 13.40 -1.41
N SER A 409 -3.33 12.53 -2.42
CA SER A 409 -2.58 12.75 -3.67
C SER A 409 -3.06 13.97 -4.46
N GLU A 410 -4.35 14.34 -4.33
CA GLU A 410 -4.94 15.50 -5.01
C GLU A 410 -4.63 16.84 -4.33
N SER A 411 -4.13 16.82 -3.09
CA SER A 411 -3.70 18.03 -2.38
C SER A 411 -2.52 18.68 -3.09
N ASP A 412 -2.33 19.99 -2.94
CA ASP A 412 -1.31 20.75 -3.70
C ASP A 412 0.07 20.70 -3.03
N PHE A 413 0.10 20.57 -1.71
CA PHE A 413 1.29 20.48 -0.88
C PHE A 413 1.17 19.35 0.12
N LEU A 414 2.28 18.72 0.52
CA LEU A 414 2.22 17.52 1.35
C LEU A 414 3.13 17.57 2.59
N VAL A 415 2.58 17.15 3.73
CA VAL A 415 3.29 16.88 4.99
C VAL A 415 3.03 15.43 5.39
N LEU A 416 4.02 14.57 5.24
CA LEU A 416 3.80 13.12 5.15
C LEU A 416 4.61 12.33 6.18
N SER A 417 4.03 11.30 6.78
CA SER A 417 4.83 10.29 7.49
C SER A 417 5.70 9.46 6.54
N GLU A 418 6.80 8.91 7.05
CA GLU A 418 7.65 7.95 6.33
C GLU A 418 6.95 6.59 6.19
N SER A 419 5.98 6.50 5.27
CA SER A 419 5.14 5.31 5.06
C SER A 419 4.95 4.98 3.59
N SER A 420 4.62 3.72 3.27
CA SER A 420 4.29 3.30 1.89
C SER A 420 3.05 4.02 1.37
N PHE A 421 2.06 4.28 2.23
CA PHE A 421 0.86 5.07 1.90
C PHE A 421 1.23 6.49 1.43
N SER A 422 2.03 7.20 2.22
CA SER A 422 2.53 8.53 1.86
C SER A 422 3.34 8.55 0.58
N LYS A 423 4.28 7.61 0.43
CA LYS A 423 5.19 7.54 -0.72
C LYS A 423 4.44 7.28 -2.02
N THR A 424 3.42 6.44 -1.97
CA THR A 424 2.56 6.16 -3.14
C THR A 424 1.61 7.32 -3.42
N ALA A 425 1.07 8.01 -2.42
CA ALA A 425 0.23 9.20 -2.64
C ALA A 425 1.03 10.36 -3.28
N LEU A 426 2.25 10.59 -2.78
CA LEU A 426 3.21 11.51 -3.40
C LEU A 426 3.42 11.18 -4.89
N GLY A 427 3.69 9.90 -5.18
CA GLY A 427 3.96 9.44 -6.54
C GLY A 427 2.75 9.48 -7.47
N MET A 428 1.55 9.18 -6.96
CA MET A 428 0.34 9.00 -7.76
C MET A 428 -0.07 10.25 -8.53
N ASN A 429 0.18 11.44 -7.96
CA ASN A 429 -0.08 12.72 -8.62
C ASN A 429 1.20 13.52 -8.93
N PHE A 430 2.34 12.82 -9.06
CA PHE A 430 3.63 13.40 -9.47
C PHE A 430 4.13 14.59 -8.64
N HIS A 431 3.88 14.56 -7.32
CA HIS A 431 4.26 15.64 -6.42
C HIS A 431 5.75 15.93 -6.41
N SER A 432 6.13 17.21 -6.41
CA SER A 432 7.52 17.61 -6.22
C SER A 432 7.98 17.33 -4.78
N LEU A 433 9.20 16.83 -4.63
CA LEU A 433 9.84 16.77 -3.31
C LEU A 433 10.13 18.17 -2.77
N VAL A 434 10.11 19.23 -3.58
CA VAL A 434 10.27 20.64 -3.13
C VAL A 434 9.00 21.15 -2.44
N GLN A 435 7.84 20.60 -2.75
CA GLN A 435 6.54 20.96 -2.16
C GLN A 435 6.09 19.99 -1.06
N SER A 436 6.83 18.90 -0.89
CA SER A 436 6.50 17.82 0.03
C SER A 436 7.56 17.61 1.11
N THR A 437 7.16 17.44 2.35
CA THR A 437 8.08 17.14 3.47
C THR A 437 7.71 15.82 4.14
N PHE A 438 8.72 15.13 4.68
CA PHE A 438 8.55 13.86 5.36
C PHE A 438 8.96 13.92 6.84
N GLY A 439 8.24 13.16 7.66
CA GLY A 439 8.53 12.95 9.07
C GLY A 439 8.21 14.14 9.98
N GLU A 440 8.59 14.00 11.25
CA GLU A 440 8.34 15.00 12.31
C GLU A 440 9.22 16.26 12.17
N LYS A 441 10.33 16.15 11.42
CA LYS A 441 11.27 17.27 11.22
C LYS A 441 10.80 18.15 10.06
N CYS A 442 10.19 19.28 10.41
CA CYS A 442 9.78 20.26 9.43
C CYS A 442 10.98 21.00 8.82
N ARG A 443 11.18 20.87 7.50
CA ARG A 443 12.24 21.61 6.80
C ARG A 443 11.95 23.09 6.58
N TYR A 444 10.69 23.50 6.70
CA TYR A 444 10.27 24.89 6.49
C TYR A 444 10.64 25.71 7.73
N LYS A 445 11.37 26.81 7.53
CA LYS A 445 11.82 27.68 8.61
C LYS A 445 10.78 28.77 8.86
N THR A 446 10.36 28.92 10.10
CA THR A 446 9.79 30.18 10.60
C THR A 446 10.95 31.13 10.80
N ARG A 447 10.94 32.27 10.11
CA ARG A 447 11.69 33.43 10.58
C ARG A 447 10.89 34.09 11.69
#